data_AF-A0A9X0MCU0-F1
#
_entry.id   AF-A0A9X0MCU0-F1
#
_cell.length_a   1.000
_cell.length_b   1.000
_cell.length_c   1.000
_cell.angle_alpha   90.00
_cell.angle_beta   90.00
_cell.angle_gamma   90.00
#
_symmetry.space_group_name_H-M   'P 1'
#
loop_
_entity.id
_entity.type
_entity.pdbx_description
1 polymer ?
#
loop_
_entity_poly.entity_id
_entity_poly.type
_entity_poly.pdbx_seq_one_letter_code
_entity_poly.pdbx_strand_id
1 'polypeptide(L)'
;MKRKLITTGILAGAILSYSSNILADTHKFPDVPKWAEQSVNYLVDKQVIIGYPDGTFGSNVTLDRASAATIITKALGIEIDPKAKPSFTDSQDHWGAPYIAAAEKAGIVNGEGNSIFNPSGKVTRAAMATMLVNAYKLQNTTHDNDQSKFEDLKGHWGEKYANILIDLNISNGTDNGWQPNRLITRAEAAQLTAKTDMLSREMNSELKEKDYTSTNTLLNQHQKLSGKVIEKTDDGLVVSGKTSSVYAIVSSPEVLKDIKIGDTVTIYAPMFISTIPGDPATAKYAIVQKENEENVLKKQYKMHTGSVINKTKETVQISSEDLTVTAVVSSEVLEDIQVGDTVTIYGASFMSNMASGELSAKAPIIEKLAK
;
A
#
# COMPACT_ATOMS: atom_id res chain seq x y z
N MET A 1 17.21 7.45 75.99
CA MET A 1 16.82 6.29 75.18
C MET A 1 16.43 6.76 73.78
N LYS A 2 17.24 6.45 72.77
CA LYS A 2 16.94 6.61 71.34
C LYS A 2 17.03 5.21 70.73
N ARG A 3 15.94 4.69 70.18
CA ARG A 3 15.98 3.50 69.30
C ARG A 3 15.41 3.92 67.96
N LYS A 4 16.28 3.97 66.96
CA LYS A 4 15.91 4.03 65.54
C LYS A 4 15.40 2.64 65.16
N LEU A 5 14.26 2.58 64.49
CA LEU A 5 13.75 1.39 63.81
C LEU A 5 13.63 1.72 62.33
N ILE A 6 14.48 1.05 61.55
CA ILE A 6 14.41 0.96 60.10
C ILE A 6 13.23 0.03 59.80
N THR A 7 12.27 0.49 59.00
CA THR A 7 11.20 -0.38 58.51
C THR A 7 11.11 -0.26 56.99
N THR A 8 11.75 -1.21 56.34
CA THR A 8 11.57 -1.59 54.94
C THR A 8 10.16 -2.15 54.79
N GLY A 9 9.36 -1.56 53.90
CA GLY A 9 8.01 -2.03 53.59
C GLY A 9 7.81 -2.11 52.08
N ILE A 10 8.13 -3.26 51.50
CA ILE A 10 7.67 -3.67 50.18
C ILE A 10 6.17 -4.00 50.33
N LEU A 11 5.31 -3.27 49.65
CA LEU A 11 3.93 -3.68 49.36
C LEU A 11 3.78 -3.60 47.84
N ALA A 12 4.02 -4.70 47.14
CA ALA A 12 3.02 -5.74 46.84
C ALA A 12 1.90 -5.16 45.97
N GLY A 13 2.01 -5.42 44.67
CA GLY A 13 1.03 -5.05 43.67
C GLY A 13 -0.32 -5.68 43.98
N ALA A 14 -1.33 -4.82 44.13
CA ALA A 14 -2.72 -5.19 43.95
C ALA A 14 -3.14 -4.70 42.56
N ILE A 15 -3.07 -5.62 41.60
CA ILE A 15 -3.80 -5.50 40.33
C ILE A 15 -5.29 -5.53 40.66
N LEU A 16 -5.92 -4.37 40.79
CA LEU A 16 -7.37 -4.27 40.73
C LEU A 16 -7.80 -4.54 39.30
N SER A 17 -8.25 -5.77 39.05
CA SER A 17 -8.95 -6.17 37.84
C SER A 17 -10.28 -5.42 37.77
N TYR A 18 -10.31 -4.27 37.11
CA TYR A 18 -11.56 -3.68 36.67
C TYR A 18 -12.00 -4.40 35.40
N SER A 19 -12.82 -5.43 35.56
CA SER A 19 -13.64 -5.95 34.47
C SER A 19 -14.91 -5.11 34.39
N SER A 20 -14.92 -4.10 33.51
CA SER A 20 -16.14 -3.44 33.06
C SER A 20 -16.50 -3.96 31.66
N ASN A 21 -17.41 -4.93 31.61
CA ASN A 21 -18.26 -5.09 30.44
C ASN A 21 -19.43 -4.13 30.61
N ILE A 22 -19.41 -3.01 29.90
CA ILE A 22 -20.58 -2.16 29.69
C ILE A 22 -20.70 -1.95 28.19
N LEU A 23 -21.77 -2.47 27.61
CA LEU A 23 -22.22 -2.07 26.27
C LEU A 23 -22.75 -0.63 26.36
N ALA A 24 -22.26 0.21 25.44
CA ALA A 24 -22.72 1.54 25.04
C ALA A 24 -22.34 2.75 25.92
N ASP A 25 -21.19 3.37 25.60
CA ASP A 25 -21.11 4.78 25.22
C ASP A 25 -19.91 4.96 24.27
N THR A 26 -20.11 5.40 23.04
CA THR A 26 -19.07 5.48 22.00
C THR A 26 -18.13 6.68 22.14
N HIS A 27 -18.36 7.55 23.13
CA HIS A 27 -17.49 8.69 23.41
C HIS A 27 -16.34 8.30 24.36
N LYS A 28 -15.18 7.94 23.80
CA LYS A 28 -13.94 7.73 24.59
C LYS A 28 -13.51 8.99 25.38
N PHE A 29 -13.95 10.17 24.96
CA PHE A 29 -13.64 11.45 25.61
C PHE A 29 -14.88 12.36 25.63
N PRO A 30 -15.18 13.03 26.76
CA PRO A 30 -16.40 13.83 26.94
C PRO A 30 -16.39 15.16 26.16
N ASP A 31 -15.21 15.67 25.80
CA ASP A 31 -15.05 16.94 25.08
C ASP A 31 -14.89 16.75 23.56
N VAL A 32 -15.03 15.52 23.04
CA VAL A 32 -14.99 15.25 21.59
C VAL A 32 -16.36 15.48 20.97
N PRO A 33 -16.50 16.41 20.01
CA PRO A 33 -17.76 16.60 19.32
C PRO A 33 -18.07 15.41 18.40
N LYS A 34 -19.36 15.13 18.20
CA LYS A 34 -19.84 14.00 17.38
C LYS A 34 -19.20 13.93 15.98
N TRP A 35 -18.95 15.07 15.34
CA TRP A 35 -18.34 15.12 14.00
C TRP A 35 -16.88 14.62 13.96
N ALA A 36 -16.19 14.63 15.11
CA ALA A 36 -14.80 14.20 15.26
C ALA A 36 -14.67 12.79 15.86
N GLU A 37 -15.74 12.27 16.47
CA GLU A 37 -15.74 11.03 17.27
C GLU A 37 -15.10 9.85 16.53
N GLN A 38 -15.56 9.57 15.31
CA GLN A 38 -15.03 8.47 14.49
C GLN A 38 -13.53 8.63 14.22
N SER A 39 -13.11 9.84 13.84
CA SER A 39 -11.72 10.13 13.50
C SER A 39 -10.79 10.08 14.71
N VAL A 40 -11.25 10.60 15.85
CA VAL A 40 -10.51 10.54 17.11
C VAL A 40 -10.37 9.09 17.56
N ASN A 41 -11.46 8.33 17.56
CA ASN A 41 -11.43 6.92 17.94
C ASN A 41 -10.47 6.12 17.05
N TYR A 42 -10.53 6.32 15.73
CA TYR A 42 -9.62 5.70 14.77
C TYR A 42 -8.14 5.95 15.08
N LEU A 43 -7.75 7.20 15.32
CA LEU A 43 -6.35 7.54 15.60
C LEU A 43 -5.89 7.09 16.99
N VAL A 44 -6.80 7.05 17.97
CA VAL A 44 -6.52 6.53 19.32
C VAL A 44 -6.31 5.03 19.29
N ASP A 45 -7.14 4.29 18.55
CA ASP A 45 -6.99 2.85 18.36
C ASP A 45 -5.68 2.51 17.64
N LYS A 46 -5.26 3.35 16.69
CA LYS A 46 -3.94 3.27 16.05
C LYS A 46 -2.77 3.78 16.91
N GLN A 47 -3.03 4.23 18.13
CA GLN A 47 -2.02 4.81 19.04
C GLN A 47 -1.26 6.02 18.45
N VAL A 48 -1.88 6.71 17.49
CA VAL A 48 -1.33 7.91 16.84
C VAL A 48 -1.45 9.11 17.78
N ILE A 49 -2.61 9.23 18.44
CA ILE A 49 -2.94 10.32 19.35
C ILE A 49 -3.52 9.74 20.63
N ILE A 50 -3.22 10.37 21.77
CA ILE A 50 -3.74 9.99 23.08
C ILE A 50 -4.45 11.19 23.71
N GLY A 51 -5.40 10.90 24.60
CA GLY A 51 -6.03 11.91 25.44
C GLY A 51 -5.12 12.37 26.58
N TYR A 52 -5.57 13.38 27.30
CA TYR A 52 -4.91 13.90 28.49
C TYR A 52 -5.20 13.04 29.73
N PRO A 53 -4.34 13.11 30.76
CA PRO A 53 -4.54 12.37 32.01
C PRO A 53 -5.85 12.70 32.76
N ASP A 54 -6.46 13.85 32.47
CA ASP A 54 -7.74 14.28 33.04
C ASP A 54 -8.97 13.64 32.36
N GLY A 55 -8.75 12.78 31.36
CA GLY A 55 -9.81 12.11 30.61
C GLY A 55 -10.38 12.93 29.45
N THR A 56 -9.83 14.10 29.15
CA THR A 56 -10.22 14.90 27.97
C THR A 56 -9.33 14.58 26.77
N PHE A 57 -9.83 14.88 25.57
CA PHE A 57 -9.03 14.87 24.34
C PHE A 57 -8.32 16.21 24.10
N GLY A 58 -8.90 17.30 24.61
CA GLY A 58 -8.55 18.68 24.34
C GLY A 58 -8.94 19.11 22.93
N SER A 59 -10.18 18.83 22.53
CA SER A 59 -10.68 19.03 21.15
C SER A 59 -10.43 20.43 20.59
N ASN A 60 -10.54 21.46 21.43
CA ASN A 60 -10.38 22.86 21.05
C ASN A 60 -8.94 23.40 21.20
N VAL A 61 -8.00 22.58 21.68
CA VAL A 61 -6.60 22.98 21.83
C VAL A 61 -5.96 23.12 20.45
N THR A 62 -5.24 24.22 20.21
CA THR A 62 -4.52 24.42 18.94
C THR A 62 -3.19 23.68 18.93
N LEU A 63 -2.86 23.07 17.79
CA LEU A 63 -1.64 22.29 17.64
C LEU A 63 -0.43 23.16 17.28
N ASP A 64 0.72 22.79 17.82
CA ASP A 64 2.01 23.23 17.33
C ASP A 64 2.51 22.35 16.19
N ARG A 65 3.52 22.85 15.47
CA ARG A 65 4.11 22.22 14.27
C ARG A 65 4.76 20.88 14.58
N ALA A 66 5.42 20.75 15.74
CA ALA A 66 6.00 19.49 16.18
C ALA A 66 4.94 18.41 16.43
N SER A 67 3.80 18.79 17.04
CA SER A 67 2.67 17.90 17.29
C SER A 67 2.02 17.45 15.99
N ALA A 68 1.84 18.36 15.01
CA ALA A 68 1.32 17.99 13.70
C ALA A 68 2.25 17.00 12.97
N ALA A 69 3.57 17.25 12.97
CA ALA A 69 4.54 16.32 12.38
C ALA A 69 4.50 14.94 13.06
N THR A 70 4.37 14.92 14.40
CA THR A 70 4.25 13.68 15.18
C THR A 70 2.99 12.89 14.82
N ILE A 71 1.84 13.56 14.72
CA ILE A 71 0.56 12.92 14.39
C ILE A 71 0.64 12.29 12.99
N ILE A 72 1.13 13.03 11.99
CA ILE A 72 1.17 12.56 10.61
C ILE A 72 2.17 11.41 10.42
N THR A 73 3.37 11.51 10.98
CA THR A 73 4.39 10.45 10.87
C THR A 73 3.93 9.16 11.54
N LYS A 74 3.27 9.24 12.70
CA LYS A 74 2.66 8.08 13.35
C LYS A 74 1.49 7.51 12.55
N ALA A 75 0.62 8.34 11.97
CA ALA A 75 -0.50 7.88 11.16
C ALA A 75 -0.02 7.05 9.96
N LEU A 76 1.05 7.51 9.31
CA LEU A 76 1.74 6.81 8.21
C LEU A 76 2.50 5.56 8.64
N GLY A 77 2.69 5.32 9.95
CA GLY A 77 3.49 4.21 10.46
C GLY A 77 4.98 4.32 10.11
N ILE A 78 5.51 5.54 9.95
CA ILE A 78 6.94 5.75 9.70
C ILE A 78 7.73 5.31 10.93
N GLU A 79 8.74 4.47 10.72
CA GLU A 79 9.67 4.08 11.78
C GLU A 79 10.48 5.29 12.26
N ILE A 80 10.47 5.51 13.56
CA ILE A 80 11.11 6.67 14.20
C ILE A 80 12.40 6.23 14.86
N ASP A 81 13.53 6.73 14.36
CA ASP A 81 14.81 6.64 15.07
C ASP A 81 14.85 7.72 16.16
N PRO A 82 14.87 7.36 17.46
CA PRO A 82 14.87 8.33 18.56
C PRO A 82 16.14 9.20 18.59
N LYS A 83 17.20 8.84 17.87
CA LYS A 83 18.44 9.61 17.77
C LYS A 83 18.50 10.50 16.53
N ALA A 84 17.55 10.38 15.61
CA ALA A 84 17.52 11.21 14.42
C ALA A 84 17.29 12.67 14.79
N LYS A 85 18.03 13.55 14.11
CA LYS A 85 17.90 15.00 14.23
C LYS A 85 17.55 15.60 12.86
N PRO A 86 16.66 16.60 12.81
CA PRO A 86 16.32 17.26 11.54
C PRO A 86 17.48 18.13 11.05
N SER A 87 17.35 18.83 9.93
CA SER A 87 18.34 19.85 9.52
C SER A 87 18.14 21.20 10.22
N PHE A 88 16.95 21.43 10.81
CA PHE A 88 16.56 22.72 11.38
C PHE A 88 17.24 22.99 12.71
N THR A 89 17.91 24.14 12.84
CA THR A 89 18.77 24.50 13.98
C THR A 89 17.95 24.69 15.27
N ASP A 90 16.72 25.16 15.15
CA ASP A 90 15.80 25.41 16.27
C ASP A 90 15.08 24.15 16.78
N SER A 91 15.31 23.00 16.15
CA SER A 91 14.57 21.75 16.42
C SER A 91 15.48 20.59 16.83
N GLN A 92 16.79 20.79 16.91
CA GLN A 92 17.78 19.72 17.20
C GLN A 92 17.59 19.04 18.55
N ASP A 93 17.21 19.81 19.58
CA ASP A 93 17.09 19.34 20.96
C ASP A 93 15.64 19.44 21.48
N HIS A 94 14.68 19.54 20.55
CA HIS A 94 13.25 19.57 20.85
C HIS A 94 12.69 18.15 21.06
N TRP A 95 11.66 17.98 21.90
CA TRP A 95 11.03 16.66 22.11
C TRP A 95 10.53 16.01 20.81
N GLY A 96 10.13 16.86 19.86
CA GLY A 96 9.66 16.46 18.54
C GLY A 96 10.76 16.21 17.51
N ALA A 97 12.04 16.39 17.85
CA ALA A 97 13.18 16.26 16.93
C ALA A 97 13.14 15.00 16.05
N PRO A 98 12.98 13.77 16.60
CA PRO A 98 13.01 12.57 15.76
C PRO A 98 11.81 12.48 14.80
N TYR A 99 10.64 12.99 15.20
CA TYR A 99 9.46 13.05 14.34
C TYR A 99 9.60 14.11 13.24
N ILE A 100 10.17 15.27 13.57
CA ILE A 100 10.46 16.33 12.60
C ILE A 100 11.49 15.83 11.58
N ALA A 101 12.53 15.12 12.03
CA ALA A 101 13.52 14.52 11.16
C ALA A 101 12.91 13.49 10.20
N ALA A 102 12.03 12.61 10.70
CA ALA A 102 11.31 11.65 9.88
C ALA A 102 10.38 12.34 8.86
N ALA A 103 9.66 13.38 9.29
CA ALA A 103 8.78 14.17 8.43
C ALA A 103 9.56 14.90 7.34
N GLU A 104 10.72 15.47 7.66
CA GLU A 104 11.61 16.13 6.72
C GLU A 104 12.14 15.14 5.68
N LYS A 105 12.67 13.98 6.13
CA LYS A 105 13.18 12.93 5.24
C LYS A 105 12.11 12.40 4.29
N ALA A 106 10.86 12.31 4.75
CA ALA A 106 9.72 11.89 3.93
C ALA A 106 9.17 13.00 2.99
N GLY A 107 9.73 14.22 3.06
CA GLY A 107 9.28 15.37 2.28
C GLY A 107 7.90 15.88 2.70
N ILE A 108 7.51 15.68 3.97
CA ILE A 108 6.24 16.15 4.54
C ILE A 108 6.36 17.63 4.93
N VAL A 109 7.53 18.05 5.40
CA VAL A 109 7.82 19.40 5.88
C VAL A 109 9.13 19.94 5.29
N ASN A 110 9.20 21.25 5.06
CA ASN A 110 10.37 21.94 4.50
C ASN A 110 10.91 23.09 5.38
N GLY A 111 10.32 23.31 6.57
CA GLY A 111 10.63 24.47 7.42
C GLY A 111 10.06 25.80 6.91
N GLU A 112 10.47 26.90 7.54
CA GLU A 112 10.09 28.28 7.20
C GLU A 112 11.20 29.03 6.44
N GLY A 113 12.31 28.34 6.13
CA GLY A 113 13.52 28.91 5.54
C GLY A 113 14.63 29.16 6.57
N ASN A 114 15.83 29.51 6.12
CA ASN A 114 16.99 29.83 6.97
C ASN A 114 17.33 28.76 8.03
N SER A 115 17.08 27.48 7.72
CA SER A 115 17.22 26.34 8.65
C SER A 115 16.33 26.42 9.90
N ILE A 116 15.19 27.13 9.84
CA ILE A 116 14.21 27.26 10.91
C ILE A 116 12.97 26.42 10.61
N PHE A 117 12.48 25.67 11.60
CA PHE A 117 11.21 24.93 11.49
C PHE A 117 10.08 25.54 12.31
N ASN A 118 10.40 26.23 13.40
CA ASN A 118 9.49 26.79 14.39
C ASN A 118 8.61 25.71 15.07
N PRO A 119 9.21 24.76 15.82
CA PRO A 119 8.50 23.58 16.32
C PRO A 119 7.33 23.90 17.27
N SER A 120 7.43 24.99 18.03
CA SER A 120 6.39 25.46 18.96
C SER A 120 5.37 26.41 18.31
N GLY A 121 5.61 26.82 17.06
CA GLY A 121 4.71 27.65 16.28
C GLY A 121 3.37 26.95 16.04
N LYS A 122 2.26 27.69 16.10
CA LYS A 122 0.92 27.13 15.89
C LYS A 122 0.64 26.86 14.41
N VAL A 123 -0.04 25.76 14.14
CA VAL A 123 -0.33 25.30 12.77
C VAL A 123 -1.64 25.90 12.27
N THR A 124 -1.62 26.47 11.07
CA THR A 124 -2.84 26.90 10.37
C THR A 124 -3.49 25.73 9.65
N ARG A 125 -4.78 25.85 9.32
CA ARG A 125 -5.51 24.86 8.53
C ARG A 125 -4.84 24.61 7.16
N ALA A 126 -4.36 25.67 6.50
CA ALA A 126 -3.59 25.55 5.26
C ALA A 126 -2.31 24.73 5.44
N ALA A 127 -1.54 24.99 6.51
CA ALA A 127 -0.31 24.25 6.78
C ALA A 127 -0.57 22.76 7.04
N MET A 128 -1.63 22.43 7.81
CA MET A 128 -2.02 21.03 8.01
C MET A 128 -2.39 20.36 6.67
N ALA A 129 -3.15 21.04 5.81
CA ALA A 129 -3.54 20.50 4.51
C ALA A 129 -2.32 20.21 3.63
N THR A 130 -1.36 21.15 3.57
CA THR A 130 -0.09 20.94 2.85
C THR A 130 0.67 19.73 3.37
N MET A 131 0.78 19.58 4.70
CA MET A 131 1.47 18.43 5.30
C MET A 131 0.78 17.11 4.93
N LEU A 132 -0.56 17.04 4.98
CA LEU A 132 -1.31 15.83 4.62
C LEU A 132 -1.20 15.48 3.14
N VAL A 133 -1.33 16.47 2.25
CA VAL A 133 -1.17 16.25 0.81
C VAL A 133 0.24 15.77 0.47
N ASN A 134 1.27 16.33 1.11
CA ASN A 134 2.66 15.91 0.92
C ASN A 134 2.94 14.52 1.51
N ALA A 135 2.32 14.21 2.66
CA ALA A 135 2.43 12.92 3.33
C ALA A 135 1.87 11.76 2.50
N TYR A 136 0.68 11.95 1.93
CA TYR A 136 -0.04 10.91 1.19
C TYR A 136 0.07 11.05 -0.34
N LYS A 137 0.91 11.97 -0.82
CA LYS A 137 1.18 12.24 -2.25
C LYS A 137 -0.10 12.48 -3.07
N LEU A 138 -1.02 13.27 -2.53
CA LEU A 138 -2.35 13.51 -3.10
C LEU A 138 -2.37 14.57 -4.23
N GLN A 139 -1.20 15.03 -4.69
CA GLN A 139 -1.14 16.06 -5.73
C GLN A 139 -1.66 15.56 -7.10
N ASN A 140 -1.66 14.24 -7.32
CA ASN A 140 -2.05 13.62 -8.59
C ASN A 140 -3.48 13.01 -8.58
N THR A 141 -4.18 13.08 -7.45
CA THR A 141 -5.50 12.44 -7.27
C THR A 141 -6.69 13.28 -7.75
N THR A 142 -6.46 14.53 -8.16
CA THR A 142 -7.51 15.45 -8.61
C THR A 142 -7.10 16.07 -9.93
N HIS A 143 -8.01 16.16 -10.90
CA HIS A 143 -7.79 16.96 -12.10
C HIS A 143 -7.65 18.43 -11.69
N ASP A 144 -6.64 19.15 -12.20
CA ASP A 144 -6.40 20.58 -11.98
C ASP A 144 -7.63 21.39 -12.46
N ASN A 145 -8.68 21.43 -11.65
CA ASN A 145 -9.74 22.39 -11.80
C ASN A 145 -9.33 23.54 -10.90
N ASP A 146 -8.62 24.52 -11.48
CA ASP A 146 -8.09 25.72 -10.80
C ASP A 146 -9.19 26.63 -10.19
N GLN A 147 -10.41 26.14 -10.05
CA GLN A 147 -11.52 26.86 -9.45
C GLN A 147 -11.56 26.62 -7.94
N SER A 148 -11.13 27.65 -7.20
CA SER A 148 -11.38 27.77 -5.77
C SER A 148 -12.84 27.54 -5.40
N LYS A 149 -13.09 26.55 -4.54
CA LYS A 149 -14.43 26.21 -4.04
C LYS A 149 -14.92 27.13 -2.92
N PHE A 150 -14.01 27.86 -2.29
CA PHE A 150 -14.31 28.87 -1.27
C PHE A 150 -13.66 30.21 -1.63
N GLU A 151 -14.36 31.32 -1.35
CA GLU A 151 -13.86 32.67 -1.66
C GLU A 151 -12.57 32.99 -0.90
N ASP A 152 -12.47 32.55 0.35
CA ASP A 152 -11.32 32.81 1.23
C ASP A 152 -10.08 31.96 0.90
N LEU A 153 -10.16 31.08 -0.10
CA LEU A 153 -9.03 30.35 -0.65
C LEU A 153 -8.39 31.04 -1.86
N LYS A 154 -9.11 31.89 -2.58
CA LYS A 154 -8.63 32.49 -3.83
C LYS A 154 -7.35 33.31 -3.62
N GLY A 155 -6.27 32.93 -4.29
CA GLY A 155 -4.97 33.58 -4.20
C GLY A 155 -4.18 33.26 -2.92
N HIS A 156 -4.69 32.36 -2.08
CA HIS A 156 -4.01 31.92 -0.87
C HIS A 156 -2.93 30.87 -1.21
N TRP A 157 -1.76 30.94 -0.58
CA TRP A 157 -0.66 29.99 -0.85
C TRP A 157 -1.04 28.51 -0.62
N GLY A 158 -1.99 28.28 0.29
CA GLY A 158 -2.52 26.96 0.63
C GLY A 158 -3.71 26.50 -0.23
N GLU A 159 -4.15 27.31 -1.20
CA GLU A 159 -5.34 27.07 -2.03
C GLU A 159 -5.34 25.69 -2.68
N LYS A 160 -4.26 25.36 -3.40
CA LYS A 160 -4.11 24.05 -4.08
C LYS A 160 -4.29 22.88 -3.12
N TYR A 161 -3.64 22.94 -1.96
CA TYR A 161 -3.68 21.86 -0.97
C TYR A 161 -5.05 21.74 -0.29
N ALA A 162 -5.69 22.87 -0.01
CA ALA A 162 -7.04 22.91 0.53
C ALA A 162 -8.05 22.29 -0.45
N ASN A 163 -7.98 22.68 -1.73
CA ASN A 163 -8.86 22.16 -2.79
C ASN A 163 -8.73 20.65 -2.96
N ILE A 164 -7.51 20.09 -2.92
CA ILE A 164 -7.31 18.63 -2.95
C ILE A 164 -8.07 17.95 -1.80
N LEU A 165 -7.97 18.46 -0.57
CA LEU A 165 -8.69 17.87 0.56
C LEU A 165 -10.22 18.04 0.45
N ILE A 166 -10.69 19.10 -0.21
CA ILE A 166 -12.13 19.31 -0.45
C ILE A 166 -12.63 18.34 -1.53
N ASP A 167 -11.91 18.19 -2.63
CA ASP A 167 -12.25 17.30 -3.74
C ASP A 167 -12.34 15.84 -3.31
N LEU A 168 -11.46 15.44 -2.39
CA LEU A 168 -11.44 14.11 -1.79
C LEU A 168 -12.43 13.95 -0.62
N ASN A 169 -13.28 14.95 -0.35
CA ASN A 169 -14.25 14.96 0.77
C ASN A 169 -13.61 14.77 2.17
N ILE A 170 -12.31 15.06 2.29
CA ILE A 170 -11.58 15.04 3.56
C ILE A 170 -11.96 16.26 4.39
N SER A 171 -12.06 17.44 3.76
CA SER A 171 -12.43 18.70 4.39
C SER A 171 -13.67 19.32 3.76
N ASN A 172 -14.71 19.56 4.57
CA ASN A 172 -15.96 20.21 4.12
C ASN A 172 -15.98 21.74 4.33
N GLY A 173 -14.88 22.33 4.82
CA GLY A 173 -14.86 23.73 5.25
C GLY A 173 -15.54 23.95 6.60
N THR A 174 -15.89 25.18 6.90
CA THR A 174 -16.63 25.61 8.11
C THR A 174 -17.83 26.44 7.70
N ASP A 175 -18.66 26.84 8.66
CA ASP A 175 -19.79 27.74 8.43
C ASP A 175 -19.39 29.09 7.82
N ASN A 176 -18.13 29.51 7.99
CA ASN A 176 -17.60 30.80 7.55
C ASN A 176 -16.45 30.67 6.54
N GLY A 177 -16.57 29.73 5.61
CA GLY A 177 -15.54 29.47 4.59
C GLY A 177 -14.55 28.38 4.99
N TRP A 178 -13.43 28.26 4.28
CA TRP A 178 -12.42 27.23 4.58
C TRP A 178 -11.46 27.65 5.69
N GLN A 179 -11.30 28.95 5.91
CA GLN A 179 -10.51 29.62 6.92
C GLN A 179 -9.02 29.21 6.92
N PRO A 180 -8.28 29.41 5.82
CA PRO A 180 -6.94 28.85 5.65
C PRO A 180 -5.91 29.33 6.69
N ASN A 181 -6.07 30.55 7.20
CA ASN A 181 -5.17 31.16 8.19
C ASN A 181 -5.59 30.90 9.64
N ARG A 182 -6.76 30.29 9.88
CA ARG A 182 -7.18 29.94 11.25
C ARG A 182 -6.30 28.82 11.78
N LEU A 183 -5.93 28.92 13.06
CA LEU A 183 -5.22 27.85 13.76
C LEU A 183 -6.09 26.61 13.83
N ILE A 184 -5.51 25.47 13.46
CA ILE A 184 -6.23 24.20 13.49
C ILE A 184 -6.36 23.69 14.93
N THR A 185 -7.55 23.21 15.28
CA THR A 185 -7.77 22.56 16.56
C THR A 185 -7.34 21.09 16.51
N ARG A 186 -7.09 20.50 17.67
CA ARG A 186 -6.68 19.09 17.80
C ARG A 186 -7.73 18.13 17.23
N ALA A 187 -9.03 18.41 17.42
CA ALA A 187 -10.11 17.63 16.83
C ALA A 187 -10.15 17.75 15.30
N GLU A 188 -9.93 18.95 14.75
CA GLU A 188 -9.89 19.15 13.30
C GLU A 188 -8.68 18.43 12.67
N ALA A 189 -7.51 18.55 13.29
CA ALA A 189 -6.30 17.85 12.81
C ALA A 189 -6.47 16.33 12.86
N ALA A 190 -7.11 15.81 13.92
CA ALA A 190 -7.47 14.40 14.00
C ALA A 190 -8.43 13.98 12.89
N GLN A 191 -9.47 14.79 12.62
CA GLN A 191 -10.42 14.52 11.54
C GLN A 191 -9.74 14.47 10.18
N LEU A 192 -8.97 15.50 9.82
CA LEU A 192 -8.29 15.54 8.53
C LEU A 192 -7.32 14.36 8.38
N THR A 193 -6.50 14.09 9.40
CA THR A 193 -5.53 12.99 9.36
C THR A 193 -6.20 11.63 9.23
N ALA A 194 -7.24 11.35 10.04
CA ALA A 194 -7.93 10.07 10.02
C ALA A 194 -8.61 9.82 8.68
N LYS A 195 -9.34 10.81 8.16
CA LYS A 195 -10.01 10.70 6.86
C LYS A 195 -9.02 10.49 5.74
N THR A 196 -7.89 11.22 5.73
CA THR A 196 -6.84 11.03 4.73
C THR A 196 -6.24 9.62 4.79
N ASP A 197 -5.90 9.14 5.99
CA ASP A 197 -5.32 7.80 6.17
C ASP A 197 -6.30 6.70 5.77
N MET A 198 -7.58 6.82 6.17
CA MET A 198 -8.64 5.86 5.79
C MET A 198 -8.82 5.80 4.27
N LEU A 199 -8.94 6.95 3.61
CA LEU A 199 -9.10 7.03 2.16
C LEU A 199 -7.89 6.44 1.43
N SER A 200 -6.67 6.77 1.85
CA SER A 200 -5.45 6.23 1.23
C SER A 200 -5.38 4.71 1.33
N ARG A 201 -5.83 4.14 2.45
CA ARG A 201 -5.88 2.69 2.65
C ARG A 201 -6.94 2.02 1.77
N GLU A 202 -8.10 2.64 1.62
CA GLU A 202 -9.17 2.18 0.73
C GLU A 202 -8.69 2.16 -0.73
N MET A 203 -8.15 3.27 -1.23
CA MET A 203 -7.58 3.36 -2.58
C MET A 203 -6.50 2.30 -2.82
N ASN A 204 -5.60 2.09 -1.85
CA ASN A 204 -4.57 1.05 -1.96
C ASN A 204 -5.16 -0.36 -1.96
N SER A 205 -6.28 -0.60 -1.27
CA SER A 205 -6.98 -1.88 -1.29
C SER A 205 -7.64 -2.15 -2.64
N GLU A 206 -8.31 -1.14 -3.22
CA GLU A 206 -8.94 -1.24 -4.54
C GLU A 206 -7.91 -1.49 -5.65
N LEU A 207 -6.77 -0.79 -5.59
CA LEU A 207 -5.66 -1.02 -6.53
C LEU A 207 -5.15 -2.46 -6.44
N LYS A 208 -5.00 -3.00 -5.23
CA LYS A 208 -4.59 -4.41 -5.03
C LYS A 208 -5.61 -5.41 -5.55
N GLU A 209 -6.91 -5.18 -5.32
CA GLU A 209 -7.97 -6.05 -5.82
C GLU A 209 -8.03 -6.04 -7.36
N LYS A 210 -7.84 -4.87 -7.97
CA LYS A 210 -7.76 -4.72 -9.43
C LYS A 210 -6.54 -5.43 -10.01
N ASP A 211 -5.38 -5.32 -9.38
CA ASP A 211 -4.15 -5.99 -9.80
C ASP A 211 -4.26 -7.52 -9.67
N TYR A 212 -4.86 -8.00 -8.58
CA TYR A 212 -5.13 -9.42 -8.37
C TYR A 212 -6.11 -9.97 -9.42
N THR A 213 -7.20 -9.26 -9.69
CA THR A 213 -8.20 -9.65 -10.70
C THR A 213 -7.63 -9.65 -12.11
N SER A 214 -6.85 -8.62 -12.46
CA SER A 214 -6.16 -8.55 -13.77
C SER A 214 -5.15 -9.68 -13.93
N THR A 215 -4.33 -9.93 -12.91
CA THR A 215 -3.35 -11.03 -12.92
C THR A 215 -4.03 -12.39 -13.07
N ASN A 216 -5.11 -12.66 -12.33
CA ASN A 216 -5.85 -13.91 -12.45
C ASN A 216 -6.52 -14.09 -13.80
N THR A 217 -6.97 -12.99 -14.43
CA THR A 217 -7.51 -13.02 -15.78
C THR A 217 -6.42 -13.41 -16.79
N LEU A 218 -5.22 -12.87 -16.66
CA LEU A 218 -4.07 -13.25 -17.49
C LEU A 218 -3.65 -14.71 -17.28
N LEU A 219 -3.63 -15.19 -16.03
CA LEU A 219 -3.28 -16.57 -15.71
C LEU A 219 -4.27 -17.59 -16.30
N ASN A 220 -5.54 -17.21 -16.53
CA ASN A 220 -6.53 -18.09 -17.17
C ASN A 220 -6.25 -18.37 -18.66
N GLN A 221 -5.23 -17.75 -19.26
CA GLN A 221 -4.70 -18.19 -20.57
C GLN A 221 -4.04 -19.57 -20.49
N HIS A 222 -3.69 -20.01 -19.28
CA HIS A 222 -3.24 -21.36 -18.98
C HIS A 222 -4.34 -22.19 -18.31
N GLN A 223 -4.24 -23.51 -18.43
CA GLN A 223 -5.07 -24.42 -17.65
C GLN A 223 -4.69 -24.34 -16.18
N LYS A 224 -5.66 -24.55 -15.28
CA LYS A 224 -5.42 -24.49 -13.83
C LYS A 224 -5.89 -25.71 -13.06
N LEU A 225 -5.16 -26.05 -12.00
CA LEU A 225 -5.53 -27.09 -11.04
C LEU A 225 -5.14 -26.65 -9.62
N SER A 226 -6.08 -26.70 -8.69
CA SER A 226 -5.85 -26.40 -7.28
C SER A 226 -5.78 -27.68 -6.45
N GLY A 227 -4.90 -27.69 -5.45
CA GLY A 227 -4.70 -28.86 -4.60
C GLY A 227 -3.71 -28.62 -3.48
N LYS A 228 -3.46 -29.66 -2.68
CA LYS A 228 -2.44 -29.62 -1.63
C LYS A 228 -1.10 -30.09 -2.16
N VAL A 229 -0.03 -29.42 -1.76
CA VAL A 229 1.34 -29.88 -2.01
C VAL A 229 1.59 -31.14 -1.20
N ILE A 230 1.90 -32.25 -1.87
CA ILE A 230 2.18 -33.55 -1.23
C ILE A 230 3.65 -33.92 -1.31
N GLU A 231 4.39 -33.38 -2.28
CA GLU A 231 5.82 -33.62 -2.46
C GLU A 231 6.50 -32.37 -3.04
N LYS A 232 7.80 -32.22 -2.77
CA LYS A 232 8.64 -31.18 -3.35
C LYS A 232 9.89 -31.81 -3.96
N THR A 233 10.28 -31.33 -5.13
CA THR A 233 11.54 -31.67 -5.80
C THR A 233 12.38 -30.40 -5.95
N ASP A 234 13.59 -30.53 -6.50
CA ASP A 234 14.49 -29.39 -6.74
C ASP A 234 13.95 -28.44 -7.83
N ASP A 235 13.17 -28.97 -8.76
CA ASP A 235 12.63 -28.28 -9.94
C ASP A 235 11.10 -28.10 -9.90
N GLY A 236 10.42 -28.58 -8.86
CA GLY A 236 8.95 -28.61 -8.86
C GLY A 236 8.27 -29.09 -7.59
N LEU A 237 6.98 -29.38 -7.74
CA LEU A 237 6.07 -29.81 -6.68
C LEU A 237 5.13 -30.89 -7.20
N VAL A 238 4.72 -31.83 -6.37
CA VAL A 238 3.56 -32.68 -6.65
C VAL A 238 2.36 -32.15 -5.86
N VAL A 239 1.25 -31.90 -6.57
CA VAL A 239 0.01 -31.34 -6.02
C VAL A 239 -1.12 -32.34 -6.19
N SER A 240 -1.85 -32.62 -5.10
CA SER A 240 -3.01 -33.52 -5.11
C SER A 240 -4.22 -32.82 -5.74
N GLY A 241 -4.65 -33.24 -6.93
CA GLY A 241 -5.94 -32.83 -7.50
C GLY A 241 -7.12 -33.65 -6.96
N LYS A 242 -8.33 -33.33 -7.41
CA LYS A 242 -9.56 -34.05 -7.00
C LYS A 242 -9.61 -35.51 -7.48
N THR A 243 -9.04 -35.78 -8.66
CA THR A 243 -9.12 -37.08 -9.35
C THR A 243 -7.75 -37.69 -9.62
N SER A 244 -6.69 -36.87 -9.68
CA SER A 244 -5.31 -37.27 -9.93
C SER A 244 -4.34 -36.20 -9.43
N SER A 245 -3.09 -36.59 -9.18
CA SER A 245 -2.02 -35.65 -8.81
C SER A 245 -1.38 -35.02 -10.05
N VAL A 246 -0.74 -33.87 -9.86
CA VAL A 246 0.04 -33.16 -10.89
C VAL A 246 1.45 -32.95 -10.40
N TYR A 247 2.44 -33.29 -11.23
CA TYR A 247 3.81 -32.86 -11.06
C TYR A 247 4.06 -31.54 -11.83
N ALA A 248 4.21 -30.45 -11.08
CA ALA A 248 4.38 -29.10 -11.59
C ALA A 248 5.86 -28.71 -11.59
N ILE A 249 6.44 -28.55 -12.77
CA ILE A 249 7.84 -28.16 -12.98
C ILE A 249 7.89 -26.65 -13.21
N VAL A 250 8.49 -25.92 -12.27
CA VAL A 250 8.53 -24.46 -12.29
C VAL A 250 9.73 -23.94 -13.08
N SER A 251 9.62 -22.72 -13.61
CA SER A 251 10.74 -22.07 -14.34
C SER A 251 11.62 -21.20 -13.46
N SER A 252 11.13 -20.84 -12.26
CA SER A 252 11.85 -20.09 -11.25
C SER A 252 11.85 -20.89 -9.94
N PRO A 253 12.90 -21.68 -9.64
CA PRO A 253 12.97 -22.50 -8.43
C PRO A 253 12.84 -21.71 -7.11
N GLU A 254 13.10 -20.40 -7.14
CA GLU A 254 12.93 -19.50 -6.01
C GLU A 254 11.52 -19.54 -5.41
N VAL A 255 10.48 -19.72 -6.23
CA VAL A 255 9.09 -19.84 -5.75
C VAL A 255 8.90 -21.03 -4.81
N LEU A 256 9.72 -22.07 -4.94
CA LEU A 256 9.61 -23.27 -4.13
C LEU A 256 10.06 -23.04 -2.69
N LYS A 257 10.90 -22.03 -2.41
CA LYS A 257 11.45 -21.77 -1.07
C LYS A 257 10.36 -21.46 -0.05
N ASP A 258 9.34 -20.72 -0.49
CA ASP A 258 8.26 -20.26 0.39
C ASP A 258 7.14 -21.30 0.55
N ILE A 259 7.09 -22.35 -0.29
CA ILE A 259 6.02 -23.36 -0.32
C ILE A 259 6.33 -24.54 0.60
N LYS A 260 5.35 -24.98 1.39
CA LYS A 260 5.49 -26.15 2.30
C LYS A 260 4.59 -27.30 1.87
N ILE A 261 4.99 -28.53 2.22
CA ILE A 261 4.11 -29.69 2.09
C ILE A 261 2.87 -29.45 2.97
N GLY A 262 1.69 -29.66 2.39
CA GLY A 262 0.39 -29.39 3.00
C GLY A 262 -0.23 -28.04 2.59
N ASP A 263 0.54 -27.12 2.03
CA ASP A 263 0.01 -25.84 1.52
C ASP A 263 -0.99 -26.09 0.39
N THR A 264 -2.08 -25.31 0.37
CA THR A 264 -3.00 -25.27 -0.77
C THR A 264 -2.45 -24.30 -1.81
N VAL A 265 -2.28 -24.77 -3.04
CA VAL A 265 -1.78 -23.97 -4.16
C VAL A 265 -2.64 -24.17 -5.40
N THR A 266 -2.62 -23.20 -6.30
CA THR A 266 -3.14 -23.32 -7.66
C THR A 266 -1.99 -23.35 -8.64
N ILE A 267 -1.96 -24.38 -9.49
CA ILE A 267 -1.00 -24.56 -10.56
C ILE A 267 -1.61 -24.07 -11.86
N TYR A 268 -0.92 -23.18 -12.56
CA TYR A 268 -1.25 -22.75 -13.92
C TYR A 268 -0.19 -23.24 -14.89
N ALA A 269 -0.58 -23.92 -15.96
CA ALA A 269 0.33 -24.37 -17.01
C ALA A 269 -0.37 -24.43 -18.38
N PRO A 270 0.38 -24.35 -19.50
CA PRO A 270 -0.22 -24.44 -20.83
C PRO A 270 -1.07 -25.71 -21.01
N MET A 271 -0.63 -26.82 -20.40
CA MET A 271 -1.29 -28.11 -20.46
C MET A 271 -0.86 -29.03 -19.30
N PHE A 272 -1.75 -29.94 -18.91
CA PHE A 272 -1.45 -31.07 -18.04
C PHE A 272 -1.39 -32.35 -18.86
N ILE A 273 -0.21 -32.99 -18.93
CA ILE A 273 0.03 -34.17 -19.77
C ILE A 273 0.09 -35.42 -18.89
N SER A 274 -0.80 -36.38 -19.11
CA SER A 274 -0.70 -37.73 -18.53
C SER A 274 -0.31 -38.72 -19.61
N THR A 275 0.83 -39.39 -19.42
CA THR A 275 1.34 -40.41 -20.35
C THR A 275 1.17 -41.83 -19.82
N ILE A 276 1.03 -42.00 -18.51
CA ILE A 276 0.96 -43.30 -17.83
C ILE A 276 -0.25 -43.30 -16.87
N PRO A 277 -1.17 -44.29 -16.96
CA PRO A 277 -2.27 -44.42 -16.02
C PRO A 277 -1.76 -44.62 -14.58
N GLY A 278 -2.22 -43.76 -13.66
CA GLY A 278 -1.84 -43.81 -12.24
C GLY A 278 -0.71 -42.86 -11.86
N ASP A 279 0.09 -42.40 -12.81
CA ASP A 279 1.14 -41.40 -12.56
C ASP A 279 0.57 -39.98 -12.53
N PRO A 280 1.21 -39.06 -11.77
CA PRO A 280 0.85 -37.65 -11.81
C PRO A 280 0.97 -37.07 -13.24
N ALA A 281 -0.01 -36.27 -13.64
CA ALA A 281 0.11 -35.52 -14.88
C ALA A 281 1.27 -34.50 -14.77
N THR A 282 2.02 -34.29 -15.84
CA THR A 282 3.13 -33.33 -15.85
C THR A 282 2.65 -31.97 -16.35
N ALA A 283 2.98 -30.91 -15.61
CA ALA A 283 2.78 -29.51 -15.97
C ALA A 283 4.15 -28.82 -16.09
N LYS A 284 4.61 -28.61 -17.33
CA LYS A 284 5.86 -27.88 -17.59
C LYS A 284 5.61 -26.38 -17.61
N TYR A 285 6.61 -25.62 -17.18
CA TYR A 285 6.52 -24.16 -17.09
C TYR A 285 5.37 -23.73 -16.15
N ALA A 286 5.22 -24.46 -15.05
CA ALA A 286 4.16 -24.20 -14.11
C ALA A 286 4.39 -22.87 -13.39
N ILE A 287 3.30 -22.12 -13.23
CA ILE A 287 3.18 -20.99 -12.31
C ILE A 287 2.43 -21.49 -11.07
N VAL A 288 3.00 -21.28 -9.91
CA VAL A 288 2.41 -21.70 -8.63
C VAL A 288 1.90 -20.49 -7.87
N GLN A 289 0.62 -20.47 -7.54
CA GLN A 289 -0.01 -19.39 -6.78
C GLN A 289 -0.51 -19.92 -5.44
N LYS A 290 -0.09 -19.29 -4.34
CA LYS A 290 -0.75 -19.45 -3.03
C LYS A 290 -2.04 -18.62 -2.96
N GLU A 291 -2.91 -18.97 -2.03
CA GLU A 291 -4.13 -18.19 -1.76
C GLU A 291 -3.78 -16.72 -1.46
N ASN A 292 -4.46 -15.79 -2.16
CA ASN A 292 -4.24 -14.35 -2.08
C ASN A 292 -2.81 -13.89 -2.42
N GLU A 293 -2.02 -14.70 -3.13
CA GLU A 293 -0.70 -14.28 -3.57
C GLU A 293 -0.81 -13.30 -4.75
N GLU A 294 -0.18 -12.14 -4.57
CA GLU A 294 -0.13 -11.07 -5.56
C GLU A 294 1.12 -11.16 -6.46
N ASN A 295 1.02 -10.57 -7.66
CA ASN A 295 2.11 -10.40 -8.62
C ASN A 295 2.80 -11.71 -9.05
N VAL A 296 2.06 -12.82 -8.99
CA VAL A 296 2.55 -14.18 -9.24
C VAL A 296 3.28 -14.30 -10.59
N LEU A 297 2.69 -13.73 -11.64
CA LEU A 297 3.23 -13.80 -13.00
C LEU A 297 4.61 -13.11 -13.10
N LYS A 298 4.74 -11.88 -12.58
CA LYS A 298 6.00 -11.11 -12.59
C LYS A 298 7.10 -11.74 -11.73
N LYS A 299 6.74 -12.48 -10.68
CA LYS A 299 7.71 -13.18 -9.81
C LYS A 299 8.29 -14.43 -10.47
N GLN A 300 7.51 -15.11 -11.32
CA GLN A 300 7.87 -16.42 -11.85
C GLN A 300 8.27 -16.41 -13.32
N TYR A 301 7.74 -15.47 -14.11
CA TYR A 301 8.00 -15.34 -15.54
C TYR A 301 8.81 -14.07 -15.84
N LYS A 302 9.57 -14.13 -16.93
CA LYS A 302 10.24 -12.96 -17.52
C LYS A 302 9.26 -12.26 -18.46
N MET A 303 9.51 -10.99 -18.79
CA MET A 303 8.64 -10.24 -19.70
C MET A 303 9.39 -9.35 -20.68
N HIS A 304 8.79 -9.16 -21.84
CA HIS A 304 9.16 -8.13 -22.82
C HIS A 304 7.90 -7.39 -23.26
N THR A 305 7.97 -6.06 -23.30
CA THR A 305 6.88 -5.19 -23.76
C THR A 305 7.29 -4.54 -25.06
N GLY A 306 6.37 -4.46 -26.03
CA GLY A 306 6.65 -3.85 -27.31
C GLY A 306 5.40 -3.68 -28.16
N SER A 307 5.57 -3.05 -29.32
CA SER A 307 4.50 -2.87 -30.30
C SER A 307 4.34 -4.14 -31.12
N VAL A 308 3.10 -4.58 -31.32
CA VAL A 308 2.79 -5.71 -32.20
C VAL A 308 3.11 -5.33 -33.63
N ILE A 309 4.08 -6.02 -34.24
CA ILE A 309 4.50 -5.79 -35.63
C ILE A 309 3.90 -6.83 -36.58
N ASN A 310 3.55 -8.00 -36.08
CA ASN A 310 2.93 -9.06 -36.86
C ASN A 310 2.06 -9.97 -35.97
N LYS A 311 1.01 -10.55 -36.55
CA LYS A 311 0.10 -11.47 -35.89
C LYS A 311 -0.48 -12.46 -36.90
N THR A 312 -0.57 -13.73 -36.50
CA THR A 312 -1.37 -14.76 -37.18
C THR A 312 -2.51 -15.22 -36.25
N LYS A 313 -3.19 -16.33 -36.58
CA LYS A 313 -4.22 -16.91 -35.70
C LYS A 313 -3.66 -17.44 -34.37
N GLU A 314 -2.39 -17.83 -34.35
CA GLU A 314 -1.78 -18.51 -33.19
C GLU A 314 -0.46 -17.85 -32.76
N THR A 315 0.02 -16.86 -33.50
CA THR A 315 1.30 -16.20 -33.22
C THR A 315 1.15 -14.70 -33.12
N VAL A 316 1.91 -14.09 -32.22
CA VAL A 316 2.08 -12.64 -32.12
C VAL A 316 3.57 -12.32 -32.02
N GLN A 317 3.99 -11.28 -32.73
CA GLN A 317 5.35 -10.80 -32.76
C GLN A 317 5.37 -9.34 -32.35
N ILE A 318 6.18 -9.01 -31.35
CA ILE A 318 6.41 -7.65 -30.89
C ILE A 318 7.82 -7.18 -31.22
N SER A 319 7.96 -5.87 -31.37
CA SER A 319 9.26 -5.20 -31.44
C SER A 319 9.37 -4.15 -30.34
N SER A 320 10.53 -4.12 -29.69
CA SER A 320 10.94 -3.06 -28.77
C SER A 320 12.41 -2.75 -29.05
N GLU A 321 12.69 -1.52 -29.48
CA GLU A 321 14.02 -1.12 -29.93
C GLU A 321 14.53 -2.08 -31.02
N ASP A 322 15.68 -2.74 -30.81
CA ASP A 322 16.27 -3.69 -31.76
C ASP A 322 15.87 -5.14 -31.47
N LEU A 323 15.01 -5.38 -30.47
CA LEU A 323 14.61 -6.73 -30.05
C LEU A 323 13.26 -7.11 -30.65
N THR A 324 13.20 -8.31 -31.24
CA THR A 324 11.96 -8.92 -31.71
C THR A 324 11.64 -10.17 -30.91
N VAL A 325 10.39 -10.28 -30.46
CA VAL A 325 9.92 -11.40 -29.62
C VAL A 325 8.66 -12.01 -30.22
N THR A 326 8.68 -13.31 -30.45
CA THR A 326 7.54 -14.10 -30.92
C THR A 326 6.98 -14.98 -29.81
N ALA A 327 5.65 -14.98 -29.68
CA ALA A 327 4.90 -15.88 -28.83
C ALA A 327 3.87 -16.67 -29.63
N VAL A 328 3.69 -17.94 -29.25
CA VAL A 328 2.63 -18.81 -29.77
C VAL A 328 1.61 -19.00 -28.66
N VAL A 329 0.36 -18.60 -28.91
CA VAL A 329 -0.76 -18.64 -27.95
C VAL A 329 -2.04 -19.08 -28.65
N SER A 330 -3.10 -19.35 -27.88
CA SER A 330 -4.39 -19.71 -28.46
C SER A 330 -5.02 -18.54 -29.23
N SER A 331 -5.90 -18.85 -30.18
CA SER A 331 -6.57 -17.85 -31.00
C SER A 331 -7.45 -16.90 -30.19
N GLU A 332 -8.03 -17.37 -29.08
CA GLU A 332 -8.87 -16.56 -28.19
C GLU A 332 -8.05 -15.44 -27.52
N VAL A 333 -6.80 -15.72 -27.13
CA VAL A 333 -5.91 -14.71 -26.53
C VAL A 333 -5.61 -13.59 -27.52
N LEU A 334 -5.53 -13.93 -28.81
CA LEU A 334 -5.18 -12.97 -29.84
C LEU A 334 -6.38 -12.20 -30.37
N GLU A 335 -7.63 -12.61 -30.12
CA GLU A 335 -8.83 -12.06 -30.78
C GLU A 335 -8.87 -10.52 -30.76
N ASP A 336 -8.58 -9.93 -29.59
CA ASP A 336 -8.60 -8.47 -29.36
C ASP A 336 -7.27 -7.75 -29.64
N ILE A 337 -6.21 -8.46 -30.07
CA ILE A 337 -4.88 -7.88 -30.34
C ILE A 337 -4.76 -7.48 -31.82
N GLN A 338 -4.32 -6.26 -32.08
CA GLN A 338 -4.11 -5.73 -33.43
C GLN A 338 -2.65 -5.31 -33.65
N VAL A 339 -2.23 -5.27 -34.92
CA VAL A 339 -0.92 -4.70 -35.28
C VAL A 339 -0.90 -3.22 -34.87
N GLY A 340 0.17 -2.81 -34.19
CA GLY A 340 0.33 -1.49 -33.60
C GLY A 340 -0.16 -1.36 -32.15
N ASP A 341 -0.79 -2.38 -31.57
CA ASP A 341 -1.07 -2.40 -30.14
C ASP A 341 0.22 -2.60 -29.33
N THR A 342 0.29 -2.00 -28.15
CA THR A 342 1.37 -2.28 -27.18
C THR A 342 0.96 -3.45 -26.31
N VAL A 343 1.78 -4.50 -26.29
CA VAL A 343 1.52 -5.70 -25.47
C VAL A 343 2.76 -6.11 -24.69
N THR A 344 2.54 -6.71 -23.53
CA THR A 344 3.56 -7.39 -22.75
C THR A 344 3.44 -8.90 -22.97
N ILE A 345 4.53 -9.53 -23.39
CA ILE A 345 4.67 -10.99 -23.45
C ILE A 345 5.38 -11.44 -22.19
N TYR A 346 4.68 -12.18 -21.34
CA TYR A 346 5.29 -12.94 -20.24
C TYR A 346 5.66 -14.33 -20.74
N GLY A 347 6.81 -14.85 -20.32
CA GLY A 347 7.23 -16.20 -20.65
C GLY A 347 8.12 -16.81 -19.57
N ALA A 348 8.03 -18.13 -19.42
CA ALA A 348 8.90 -18.91 -18.54
C ALA A 348 10.38 -18.72 -18.90
N SER A 349 10.65 -18.60 -20.20
CA SER A 349 11.97 -18.27 -20.74
C SER A 349 11.82 -17.69 -22.16
N PHE A 350 12.87 -17.03 -22.63
CA PHE A 350 12.97 -16.52 -23.99
C PHE A 350 14.19 -17.16 -24.64
N MET A 351 13.98 -17.93 -25.70
CA MET A 351 15.04 -18.62 -26.43
C MET A 351 15.40 -17.83 -27.68
N SER A 352 16.67 -17.46 -27.83
CA SER A 352 17.15 -16.77 -29.03
C SER A 352 17.32 -17.73 -30.20
N ASN A 353 16.80 -17.35 -31.36
CA ASN A 353 17.12 -17.98 -32.63
C ASN A 353 18.52 -17.55 -33.07
N MET A 354 19.44 -18.50 -33.19
CA MET A 354 20.85 -18.21 -33.53
C MET A 354 21.04 -17.53 -34.90
N ALA A 355 20.10 -17.68 -35.83
CA ALA A 355 20.20 -17.10 -37.17
C ALA A 355 19.64 -15.67 -37.26
N SER A 356 18.53 -15.40 -36.58
CA SER A 356 17.83 -14.12 -36.66
C SER A 356 18.00 -13.22 -35.42
N GLY A 357 18.51 -13.74 -34.31
CA GLY A 357 18.55 -13.07 -33.01
C GLY A 357 17.19 -12.96 -32.30
N GLU A 358 16.10 -13.30 -33.00
CA GLU A 358 14.73 -13.21 -32.51
C GLU A 358 14.50 -14.12 -31.30
N LEU A 359 13.77 -13.61 -30.30
CA LEU A 359 13.42 -14.39 -29.11
C LEU A 359 12.09 -15.10 -29.28
N SER A 360 12.03 -16.38 -28.91
CA SER A 360 10.79 -17.15 -28.80
C SER A 360 10.43 -17.37 -27.34
N ALA A 361 9.24 -16.93 -26.94
CA ALA A 361 8.72 -17.09 -25.59
C ALA A 361 8.23 -18.53 -25.33
N LYS A 362 8.60 -19.11 -24.18
CA LYS A 362 8.08 -20.41 -23.72
C LYS A 362 6.92 -20.23 -22.74
N ALA A 363 5.86 -21.00 -22.97
CA ALA A 363 4.59 -20.92 -22.23
C ALA A 363 4.08 -19.48 -22.08
N PRO A 364 3.90 -18.73 -23.20
CA PRO A 364 3.63 -17.31 -23.12
C PRO A 364 2.24 -16.97 -22.61
N ILE A 365 2.16 -15.87 -21.87
CA ILE A 365 0.91 -15.18 -21.48
C ILE A 365 0.99 -13.75 -22.02
N ILE A 366 -0.07 -13.28 -22.67
CA ILE A 366 -0.09 -11.98 -23.35
C ILE A 366 -0.98 -11.00 -22.59
N GLU A 367 -0.44 -9.84 -22.25
CA GLU A 367 -1.18 -8.72 -21.67
C GLU A 367 -1.25 -7.58 -22.68
N LYS A 368 -2.46 -7.21 -23.10
CA LYS A 368 -2.68 -6.01 -23.91
C LYS A 368 -2.73 -4.79 -22.99
N LEU A 369 -1.89 -3.79 -23.27
CA LEU A 369 -1.88 -2.55 -22.50
C LEU A 369 -2.90 -1.57 -23.08
N ALA A 370 -3.65 -0.91 -22.20
CA ALA A 370 -4.57 0.15 -22.60
C ALA A 370 -3.77 1.34 -23.20
N LYS A 371 -4.35 1.97 -24.23
CA LYS A 371 -3.79 3.18 -24.84
C LYS A 371 -3.96 4.40 -23.96
#